data_AF-A0A4R0RLV7-F1
#
_entry.id   AF-A0A4R0RLV7-F1
#
_cell.length_a   1.000
_cell.length_b   1.000
_cell.length_c   1.000
_cell.angle_alpha   90.00
_cell.angle_beta   90.00
_cell.angle_gamma   90.00
#
_symmetry.space_group_name_H-M   'P 1'
#
loop_
_entity.id
_entity.type
_entity.pdbx_description
1 polymer ?
#
loop_
_entity_poly.entity_id
_entity_poly.type
_entity_poly.pdbx_seq_one_letter_code
_entity_poly.pdbx_strand_id
1 'polypeptide(L)'
;MTLPPQQQLTRIWKRALVADPKLYRMPSIKSITCGNLLASFSGGKLVIVLDDFAAVIEPVPSHTHGVANMRGAPLPPLPDRNGTFEVFFTATTCTVRIRDHSGSAMMVDVWNGVGLQAGLTGTWSGTWVRLEHDTEDY
;
A
#
# COMPACT_ATOMS: atom_id res chain seq x y z
N MET A 1 23.49 17.06 -4.39
CA MET A 1 23.51 15.74 -3.71
C MET A 1 22.44 14.87 -4.32
N THR A 2 22.82 13.74 -4.91
CA THR A 2 21.92 12.80 -5.59
C THR A 2 21.28 11.88 -4.54
N LEU A 3 19.96 11.84 -4.47
CA LEU A 3 19.25 10.92 -3.56
C LEU A 3 19.63 9.46 -3.87
N PRO A 4 19.73 8.58 -2.86
CA PRO A 4 19.91 7.15 -3.08
C PRO A 4 18.88 6.60 -4.08
N PRO A 5 19.23 5.62 -4.95
CA PRO A 5 18.37 5.12 -6.02
C PRO A 5 16.96 4.72 -5.56
N GLN A 6 16.85 4.15 -4.35
CA GLN A 6 15.56 3.79 -3.77
C GLN A 6 14.72 5.00 -3.34
N GLN A 7 15.33 6.08 -2.86
CA GLN A 7 14.61 7.33 -2.56
C GLN A 7 14.18 8.08 -3.83
N GLN A 8 14.92 7.94 -4.93
CA GLN A 8 14.52 8.44 -6.24
C GLN A 8 13.31 7.67 -6.78
N LEU A 9 13.36 6.33 -6.73
CA LEU A 9 12.23 5.47 -7.06
C LEU A 9 11.00 5.86 -6.23
N THR A 10 11.19 6.05 -4.93
CA THR A 10 10.11 6.46 -4.02
C THR A 10 9.47 7.80 -4.40
N ARG A 11 10.27 8.82 -4.76
CA ARG A 11 9.74 10.10 -5.23
C ARG A 11 9.01 9.98 -6.57
N ILE A 12 9.53 9.15 -7.47
CA ILE A 12 8.89 8.85 -8.76
C ILE A 12 7.54 8.16 -8.51
N TRP A 13 7.47 7.26 -7.54
CA TRP A 13 6.25 6.54 -7.17
C TRP A 13 5.22 7.40 -6.47
N LYS A 14 5.62 8.23 -5.49
CA LYS A 14 4.72 9.22 -4.87
C LYS A 14 4.13 10.14 -5.95
N ARG A 15 4.96 10.63 -6.88
CA ARG A 15 4.50 11.44 -8.01
C ARG A 15 3.60 10.66 -8.96
N ALA A 16 3.89 9.40 -9.27
CA ALA A 16 3.07 8.57 -10.15
C ALA A 16 1.71 8.23 -9.53
N LEU A 17 1.66 7.96 -8.22
CA LEU A 17 0.44 7.75 -7.45
C LEU A 17 -0.43 9.01 -7.43
N VAL A 18 0.15 10.18 -7.18
CA VAL A 18 -0.56 11.48 -7.18
C VAL A 18 -0.96 11.92 -8.60
N ALA A 19 -0.12 11.65 -9.61
CA ALA A 19 -0.35 12.06 -10.99
C ALA A 19 -1.32 11.16 -11.76
N ASP A 20 -1.63 9.94 -11.27
CA ASP A 20 -2.69 9.10 -11.82
C ASP A 20 -3.97 9.29 -10.98
N PRO A 21 -4.96 10.07 -11.46
CA PRO A 21 -6.17 10.33 -10.71
C PRO A 21 -6.98 9.07 -10.44
N LYS A 22 -6.78 7.98 -11.20
CA LYS A 22 -7.49 6.71 -10.94
C LYS A 22 -6.86 5.93 -9.79
N LEU A 23 -5.54 6.06 -9.59
CA LEU A 23 -4.82 5.46 -8.47
C LEU A 23 -4.95 6.30 -7.20
N TYR A 24 -4.86 7.62 -7.31
CA TYR A 24 -5.04 8.55 -6.19
C TYR A 24 -6.48 8.57 -5.65
N ARG A 25 -7.48 8.42 -6.53
CA ARG A 25 -8.91 8.42 -6.14
C ARG A 25 -9.41 7.08 -5.59
N MET A 26 -8.55 6.09 -5.34
CA MET A 26 -8.94 5.00 -4.45
C MET A 26 -9.22 5.65 -3.08
N PRO A 27 -10.49 5.76 -2.66
CA PRO A 27 -10.85 6.66 -1.57
C PRO A 27 -10.11 6.20 -0.32
N SER A 28 -9.22 7.05 0.18
CA SER A 28 -8.68 6.95 1.53
C SER A 28 -9.84 7.25 2.49
N ILE A 29 -10.67 6.24 2.75
CA ILE A 29 -11.72 6.34 3.76
C ILE A 29 -11.01 6.26 5.10
N LYS A 30 -10.52 7.41 5.56
CA LYS A 30 -9.95 7.59 6.89
C LYS A 30 -11.06 7.34 7.90
N SER A 31 -11.16 6.11 8.39
CA SER A 31 -12.01 5.81 9.53
C SER A 31 -11.12 5.67 10.74
N ILE A 32 -11.30 6.56 11.71
CA ILE A 32 -10.60 6.52 13.00
C ILE A 32 -10.95 5.23 13.78
N THR A 33 -12.02 4.53 13.35
CA THR A 33 -12.56 3.34 14.00
C THR A 33 -12.28 2.04 13.24
N CYS A 34 -11.82 2.09 11.99
CA CYS A 34 -11.51 0.89 11.21
C CYS A 34 -10.48 1.17 10.10
N GLY A 35 -9.55 0.24 9.92
CA GLY A 35 -8.62 0.27 8.80
C GLY A 35 -9.30 -0.20 7.53
N ASN A 36 -9.17 0.54 6.43
CA ASN A 36 -9.74 0.16 5.13
C ASN A 36 -8.61 -0.09 4.12
N LEU A 37 -8.55 -1.32 3.60
CA LEU A 37 -7.63 -1.68 2.53
C LEU A 37 -8.38 -1.78 1.21
N LEU A 38 -7.86 -1.07 0.21
CA LEU A 38 -8.25 -1.20 -1.18
C LEU A 38 -7.03 -1.65 -1.99
N ALA A 39 -7.21 -2.65 -2.85
CA ALA A 39 -6.19 -3.07 -3.81
C ALA A 39 -6.77 -3.08 -5.22
N SER A 40 -5.99 -2.64 -6.21
CA SER A 40 -6.39 -2.71 -7.62
C SER A 40 -5.19 -2.93 -8.51
N PHE A 41 -5.35 -3.83 -9.48
CA PHE A 41 -4.41 -3.96 -10.58
C PHE A 41 -4.63 -2.84 -11.61
N SER A 42 -3.54 -2.24 -12.08
CA SER A 42 -3.54 -1.28 -13.20
C SER A 42 -2.23 -1.37 -13.97
N GLY A 43 -2.30 -1.69 -15.27
CA GLY A 43 -1.17 -1.57 -16.20
C GLY A 43 0.12 -2.30 -15.79
N GLY A 44 0.03 -3.52 -15.25
CA GLY A 44 1.19 -4.31 -14.81
C GLY A 44 1.66 -4.04 -13.38
N LYS A 45 0.87 -3.27 -12.62
CA LYS A 45 1.17 -2.87 -11.24
C LYS A 45 -0.01 -3.22 -10.34
N LEU A 46 0.27 -3.64 -9.11
CA LEU A 46 -0.74 -3.78 -8.07
C LEU A 46 -0.55 -2.63 -7.08
N VAL A 47 -1.59 -1.81 -6.96
CA VAL A 47 -1.61 -0.66 -6.04
C VAL A 47 -2.47 -1.02 -4.85
N ILE A 48 -1.96 -0.72 -3.66
CA ILE A 48 -2.62 -0.97 -2.39
C ILE A 48 -2.66 0.32 -1.60
N VAL A 49 -3.82 0.64 -1.06
CA VAL A 49 -4.03 1.74 -0.14
C VAL A 49 -4.62 1.17 1.13
N LEU A 50 -4.03 1.49 2.28
CA LEU A 50 -4.50 1.13 3.61
C LEU A 50 -4.31 2.35 4.51
N ASP A 51 -5.39 2.96 4.97
CA ASP A 51 -5.34 4.18 5.81
C ASP A 51 -4.40 5.27 5.23
N ASP A 52 -3.32 5.62 5.94
CA ASP A 52 -2.30 6.62 5.54
C ASP A 52 -1.10 5.99 4.82
N PHE A 53 -1.27 4.78 4.29
CA PHE A 53 -0.25 3.98 3.63
C PHE A 53 -0.68 3.70 2.20
N ALA A 54 0.22 3.98 1.24
CA ALA A 54 0.06 3.55 -0.14
C ALA A 54 1.26 2.73 -0.55
N ALA A 55 1.03 1.66 -1.30
CA ALA A 55 2.06 0.75 -1.72
C ALA A 55 1.87 0.28 -3.14
N VAL A 56 2.98 0.01 -3.81
CA VAL A 56 3.00 -0.42 -5.20
C VAL A 56 3.87 -1.66 -5.30
N ILE A 57 3.34 -2.66 -6.00
CA ILE A 57 4.07 -3.87 -6.39
C ILE A 57 4.31 -3.78 -7.89
N GLU A 58 5.57 -3.86 -8.28
CA GLU A 58 6.03 -3.99 -9.67
C GLU A 58 7.35 -4.77 -9.69
N PRO A 59 7.57 -5.69 -10.66
CA PRO A 59 6.62 -6.11 -11.69
C PRO A 59 5.56 -7.08 -11.17
N VAL A 60 4.33 -6.93 -11.65
CA VAL A 60 3.26 -7.93 -11.48
C VAL A 60 3.11 -8.69 -12.79
N PRO A 61 2.90 -10.02 -12.79
CA PRO A 61 2.67 -10.78 -14.00
C PRO A 61 1.55 -10.18 -14.85
N SER A 62 1.76 -10.08 -16.17
CA SER A 62 0.85 -9.38 -17.09
C SER A 62 -0.58 -9.93 -17.14
N HIS A 63 -0.79 -11.18 -16.72
CA HIS A 63 -2.09 -11.84 -16.64
C HIS A 63 -2.81 -11.61 -15.29
N THR A 64 -2.19 -10.88 -14.36
CA THR A 64 -2.81 -10.57 -13.08
C THR A 64 -3.85 -9.49 -13.30
N HIS A 65 -5.09 -9.74 -12.86
CA HIS A 65 -6.16 -8.76 -12.86
C HIS A 65 -6.96 -8.95 -11.58
N GLY A 66 -7.34 -7.86 -10.93
CA GLY A 66 -8.11 -8.00 -9.71
C GLY A 66 -8.27 -6.75 -8.89
N VAL A 67 -9.18 -6.86 -7.93
CA VAL A 67 -9.49 -5.83 -6.95
C VAL A 67 -9.72 -6.48 -5.59
N ALA A 68 -9.39 -5.77 -4.51
CA ALA A 68 -9.71 -6.16 -3.14
C ALA A 68 -10.32 -4.99 -2.38
N ASN A 69 -11.30 -5.28 -1.54
CA ASN A 69 -11.84 -4.36 -0.55
C ASN A 69 -11.95 -5.11 0.78
N MET A 70 -11.13 -4.69 1.75
CA MET A 70 -10.95 -5.36 3.04
C MET A 70 -11.03 -4.34 4.17
N ARG A 71 -11.47 -4.82 5.35
CA ARG A 71 -11.57 -4.03 6.59
C ARG A 71 -10.89 -4.72 7.74
N GLY A 72 -10.31 -3.95 8.64
CA GLY A 72 -9.60 -4.45 9.83
C GLY A 72 -9.54 -3.40 10.93
N ALA A 73 -8.70 -3.65 11.93
CA ALA A 73 -8.35 -2.65 12.93
C ALA A 73 -7.63 -1.46 12.26
N PRO A 74 -7.70 -0.23 12.79
CA PRO A 74 -6.87 0.86 12.26
C PRO A 74 -5.39 0.49 12.37
N LEU A 75 -4.58 0.90 11.38
CA LEU A 75 -3.12 0.76 11.50
C LEU A 75 -2.59 1.60 12.69
N PRO A 76 -1.63 1.08 13.47
CA PRO A 76 -0.88 1.90 14.40
C PRO A 76 -0.04 2.95 13.64
N PRO A 77 0.41 4.01 14.31
CA PRO A 77 1.26 5.03 13.68
C PRO A 77 2.49 4.42 13.01
N LEU A 78 2.65 4.67 11.71
CA LEU A 78 3.78 4.18 10.94
C LEU A 78 5.02 5.06 11.14
N PRO A 79 6.24 4.50 11.00
CA PRO A 79 7.48 5.27 11.03
C PRO A 79 7.50 6.37 9.97
N ASP A 80 8.22 7.46 10.24
CA ASP A 80 8.36 8.61 9.32
C ASP A 80 9.17 8.29 8.04
N ARG A 81 9.65 7.05 7.89
CA ARG A 81 10.43 6.61 6.75
C ARG A 81 9.71 5.47 6.04
N ASN A 82 9.67 5.58 4.72
CA ASN A 82 9.18 4.56 3.80
C ASN A 82 9.90 3.22 4.02
N GLY A 83 9.29 2.12 3.58
CA GLY A 83 9.83 0.78 3.78
C GLY A 83 9.34 -0.24 2.77
N THR A 84 9.40 -1.51 3.16
CA THR A 84 8.87 -2.62 2.36
C THR A 84 7.63 -3.19 3.02
N PHE A 85 6.79 -3.83 2.22
CA PHE A 85 5.62 -4.52 2.74
C PHE A 85 5.42 -5.83 2.00
N GLU A 86 4.63 -6.69 2.62
CA GLU A 86 4.16 -7.95 2.05
C GLU A 86 2.67 -8.05 2.39
N VAL A 87 1.85 -8.37 1.41
CA VAL A 87 0.44 -8.66 1.59
C VAL A 87 0.15 -10.08 1.14
N PHE A 88 -0.66 -10.78 1.91
CA PHE A 88 -1.21 -12.07 1.54
C PHE A 88 -2.72 -11.97 1.44
N PHE A 89 -3.28 -12.30 0.28
CA PHE A 89 -4.72 -12.35 0.05
C PHE A 89 -5.20 -13.81 -0.04
N THR A 90 -6.24 -14.12 0.71
CA THR A 90 -7.15 -15.25 0.42
C THR A 90 -8.40 -14.73 -0.28
N ALA A 91 -9.41 -15.58 -0.51
CA ALA A 91 -10.70 -15.13 -1.05
C ALA A 91 -11.39 -14.08 -0.16
N THR A 92 -11.27 -14.21 1.16
CA THR A 92 -12.06 -13.42 2.12
C THR A 92 -11.25 -12.73 3.22
N THR A 93 -9.94 -12.98 3.27
CA THR A 93 -9.07 -12.42 4.30
C THR A 93 -7.79 -11.88 3.67
N CYS A 94 -7.13 -10.98 4.40
CA CYS A 94 -5.78 -10.60 4.07
C CYS A 94 -4.93 -10.32 5.32
N THR A 95 -3.62 -10.47 5.15
CA THR A 95 -2.62 -10.10 6.15
C THR A 95 -1.60 -9.21 5.48
N VAL A 96 -1.36 -8.02 6.02
CA VAL A 96 -0.33 -7.08 5.58
C VAL A 96 0.77 -7.03 6.63
N ARG A 97 2.01 -7.28 6.21
CA ARG A 97 3.21 -7.15 7.03
C ARG A 97 3.96 -5.92 6.57
N ILE A 98 4.14 -4.96 7.45
CA ILE A 98 4.87 -3.72 7.17
C ILE A 98 6.25 -3.85 7.79
N ARG A 99 7.29 -3.58 7.01
CA ARG A 99 8.68 -3.60 7.44
C ARG A 99 9.30 -2.24 7.26
N ASP A 100 10.16 -1.86 8.20
CA ASP A 100 10.94 -0.63 8.08
C ASP A 100 12.03 -0.77 7.01
N HIS A 101 12.63 0.36 6.65
CA HIS A 101 13.79 0.40 5.74
C HIS A 101 15.12 0.34 6.49
N SER A 102 15.13 -0.04 7.78
CA SER A 102 16.41 -0.31 8.43
C SER A 102 17.08 -1.46 7.67
N GLY A 103 18.41 -1.48 7.57
CA GLY A 103 19.16 -2.53 6.86
C GLY A 103 18.89 -3.96 7.34
N SER A 104 18.05 -4.15 8.37
CA SER A 104 17.59 -5.42 8.92
C SER A 104 16.11 -5.72 8.68
N ALA A 105 15.36 -4.89 7.94
CA ALA A 105 13.94 -5.05 7.59
C ALA A 105 13.09 -5.53 8.79
N MET A 106 13.10 -4.73 9.87
CA MET A 106 12.38 -5.09 11.08
C MET A 106 10.87 -5.03 10.82
N MET A 107 10.13 -6.05 11.25
CA MET A 107 8.68 -6.06 11.19
C MET A 107 8.14 -4.96 12.13
N VAL A 108 7.46 -4.00 11.54
CA VAL A 108 6.85 -2.86 12.24
C VAL A 108 5.47 -3.26 12.74
N ASP A 109 4.67 -3.89 11.87
CA ASP A 109 3.31 -4.28 12.22
C ASP A 109 2.77 -5.41 11.33
N VAL A 110 1.74 -6.10 11.84
CA VAL A 110 0.93 -7.08 11.12
C VAL A 110 -0.53 -6.66 11.19
N TRP A 111 -1.04 -6.17 10.08
CA TRP A 111 -2.44 -5.82 9.92
C TRP A 111 -3.23 -6.99 9.35
N ASN A 112 -4.41 -7.26 9.92
CA ASN A 112 -5.30 -8.32 9.45
C ASN A 112 -6.64 -7.73 9.04
N GLY A 113 -7.09 -8.11 7.84
CA GLY A 113 -8.34 -7.66 7.25
C GLY A 113 -9.23 -8.79 6.80
N VAL A 114 -10.53 -8.50 6.72
CA VAL A 114 -11.58 -9.36 6.17
C VAL A 114 -12.38 -8.59 5.13
N GLY A 115 -12.85 -9.27 4.09
CA GLY A 115 -13.57 -8.64 2.99
C GLY A 115 -13.63 -9.54 1.77
N LEU A 116 -13.54 -8.98 0.58
CA LEU A 116 -13.58 -9.72 -0.67
C LEU A 116 -12.46 -9.27 -1.60
N GLN A 117 -11.89 -10.23 -2.31
CA GLN A 117 -11.04 -9.96 -3.46
C GLN A 117 -11.39 -10.87 -4.64
N ALA A 118 -11.09 -10.39 -5.83
CA ALA A 118 -11.17 -11.17 -7.06
C ALA A 118 -9.82 -11.10 -7.77
N GLY A 119 -9.23 -12.27 -8.07
CA GLY A 119 -8.04 -12.39 -8.93
C GLY A 119 -6.71 -11.94 -8.29
N LEU A 120 -6.69 -11.63 -7.00
CA LEU A 120 -5.49 -11.20 -6.26
C LEU A 120 -5.00 -12.24 -5.23
N THR A 121 -5.58 -13.44 -5.20
CA THR A 121 -5.17 -14.52 -4.27
C THR A 121 -3.66 -14.78 -4.37
N GLY A 122 -2.99 -14.83 -3.22
CA GLY A 122 -1.55 -15.10 -3.14
C GLY A 122 -0.80 -14.03 -2.34
N THR A 123 0.53 -14.09 -2.42
CA THR A 123 1.43 -13.18 -1.71
C THR A 123 2.04 -12.18 -2.68
N TRP A 124 2.04 -10.91 -2.30
CA TRP A 124 2.63 -9.83 -3.07
C TRP A 124 3.52 -8.97 -2.18
N SER A 125 4.66 -8.54 -2.70
CA SER A 125 5.63 -7.73 -1.94
C SER A 125 6.05 -6.52 -2.74
N GLY A 126 6.26 -5.40 -2.07
CA GLY A 126 6.67 -4.17 -2.72
C GLY A 126 7.20 -3.13 -1.75
N THR A 127 7.23 -1.89 -2.22
CA THR A 127 7.59 -0.74 -1.40
C THR A 127 6.35 0.06 -1.06
N TRP A 128 6.37 0.68 0.11
CA TRP A 128 5.30 1.55 0.56
C TRP A 128 5.81 2.96 0.83
N VAL A 129 4.88 3.90 0.74
CA VAL A 129 5.09 5.30 1.08
C VAL A 129 3.99 5.74 2.03
N ARG A 130 4.36 6.62 2.96
CA ARG A 130 3.36 7.32 3.76
C ARG A 130 2.62 8.30 2.86
N LEU A 131 1.29 8.29 2.93
CA LEU A 131 0.47 9.35 2.39
C LEU A 131 0.63 10.53 3.35
N GLU A 132 1.49 11.49 2.98
CA GLU A 132 1.48 12.79 3.63
C GLU A 132 0.11 13.40 3.37
N HIS A 133 -0.61 13.71 4.44
CA HIS A 133 -1.75 14.61 4.35
C HIS A 133 -1.11 15.96 4.06
N ASP A 134 -1.25 16.45 2.83
CA ASP A 134 -1.21 17.91 2.67
C ASP A 134 -2.34 18.41 3.56
N THR A 135 -2.00 18.90 4.75
CA THR A 135 -2.85 19.81 5.50
C THR A 135 -2.99 21.06 4.63
N GLU A 136 -3.84 20.99 3.61
CA GLU A 136 -4.52 22.18 3.14
C GLU A 136 -5.50 22.52 4.24
N ASP A 137 -5.03 23.41 5.13
CA ASP A 137 -5.86 24.19 6.03
C ASP A 137 -7.07 24.71 5.25
N TYR A 138 -8.26 24.23 5.63
CA TYR A 138 -9.54 24.74 5.18
C TYR A 138 -10.09 25.74 6.20
#